data_AF-A0A933K0Z6-F1
#
_entry.id   AF-A0A933K0Z6-F1
#
_cell.length_a   1.000
_cell.length_b   1.000
_cell.length_c   1.000
_cell.angle_alpha   90.00
_cell.angle_beta   90.00
_cell.angle_gamma   90.00
#
_symmetry.space_group_name_H-M   'P 1'
#
loop_
_entity.id
_entity.type
_entity.pdbx_description
1 polymer ?
#
loop_
_entity_poly.entity_id
_entity_poly.type
_entity_poly.pdbx_seq_one_letter_code
_entity_poly.pdbx_strand_id
1 'polypeptide(L)'
;MISMPSLPLADPLRGHIGPGLGGAIPEEGAPTRGPQTAAGGSTAVKKLAIRVASIIKRVAIGTGIAIHFFLILNVVTYLYEWINQRESLFLVSVLNDYYGAVTFANRNFGFFAPEVTPDWVLTITLTDRQGRKRPYALRAPNSEMKLKMYAICGHFGETDDTMDLFARSWAARAITDNPGTVRVDVDVQRNNIPTMEEYRMGQRITQVPFYSTTCFRIAVALFCSIEQYAIRNSVLDLYGEHGFVQWIITRTSLYPGLPHLADVVGLLQALGFSADQGVYIVRWVYLLALVGLLVGWHPRLMAAVAWFIHYLWLHAGGGMTYGMDFFTHIALFYCVIMPLGDHLSVRSILGRSAPTPSVAAGLTRRMLQLQLAIVYVSSGLEKAQGIQWWNGEAMWRSLMLPVFNQFDASWLAQVPWLAMVSCWGVLLVETGYGLFIWWPRTRPVCLALVVGMHFSIGLTMGMWLFGSIMIILNLGAFGLDATRDLARIREALSSRWTRRLRWSHGELAGLQSARSVASNP
;
A
#
# COMPACT_ATOMS: atom_id res chain seq x y z
N MET A 1 13.77 -24.36 62.30
CA MET A 1 12.67 -24.26 63.29
C MET A 1 11.40 -23.90 62.51
N ILE A 2 10.28 -24.61 62.47
CA ILE A 2 9.69 -25.78 63.17
C ILE A 2 8.62 -26.33 62.20
N SER A 3 8.73 -27.59 61.78
CA SER A 3 7.82 -28.74 62.02
C SER A 3 6.38 -28.67 61.46
N MET A 4 6.05 -29.70 60.66
CA MET A 4 4.68 -30.14 60.35
C MET A 4 3.90 -30.59 61.60
N PRO A 5 2.59 -30.86 61.45
CA PRO A 5 2.09 -32.20 61.78
C PRO A 5 1.09 -32.79 60.76
N SER A 6 0.85 -34.09 60.93
CA SER A 6 0.24 -35.09 60.05
C SER A 6 -1.15 -35.59 60.50
N LEU A 7 -2.02 -35.92 59.52
CA LEU A 7 -3.04 -37.01 59.46
C LEU A 7 -4.17 -37.05 60.53
N PRO A 8 -5.37 -37.70 60.33
CA PRO A 8 -5.55 -39.03 59.72
C PRO A 8 -6.83 -39.33 58.88
N LEU A 9 -6.83 -40.55 58.32
CA LEU A 9 -7.92 -41.31 57.68
C LEU A 9 -8.85 -41.99 58.71
N ALA A 10 -10.16 -42.12 58.42
CA ALA A 10 -10.93 -43.39 58.40
C ALA A 10 -12.46 -43.18 58.20
N ASP A 11 -13.03 -44.06 57.37
CA ASP A 11 -14.42 -44.37 56.95
C ASP A 11 -15.34 -44.88 58.11
N PRO A 12 -16.56 -45.46 57.96
CA PRO A 12 -17.60 -45.50 56.90
C PRO A 12 -19.07 -45.37 57.43
N LEU A 13 -20.10 -45.47 56.56
CA LEU A 13 -21.35 -46.29 56.68
C LEU A 13 -22.70 -45.65 56.21
N ARG A 14 -23.33 -46.38 55.28
CA ARG A 14 -24.75 -46.86 55.19
C ARG A 14 -25.98 -45.93 55.00
N GLY A 15 -26.81 -46.35 54.04
CA GLY A 15 -28.30 -46.33 54.05
C GLY A 15 -28.84 -46.94 52.74
N HIS A 16 -29.31 -48.22 52.71
CA HIS A 16 -30.71 -48.70 52.70
C HIS A 16 -31.58 -48.09 51.55
N ILE A 17 -32.39 -48.80 50.76
CA ILE A 17 -33.55 -49.71 51.01
C ILE A 17 -33.79 -50.51 49.68
N GLY A 18 -34.01 -51.82 49.66
CA GLY A 18 -35.34 -52.48 49.82
C GLY A 18 -35.42 -53.84 49.07
N PRO A 19 -36.43 -54.70 49.38
CA PRO A 19 -36.26 -56.17 49.41
C PRO A 19 -37.18 -56.96 48.46
N GLY A 20 -36.93 -58.27 48.35
CA GLY A 20 -38.03 -59.25 48.38
C GLY A 20 -37.95 -60.48 47.46
N LEU A 21 -37.95 -61.66 48.10
CA LEU A 21 -38.52 -62.96 47.69
C LEU A 21 -37.71 -63.76 46.64
N GLY A 22 -37.37 -65.04 46.79
CA GLY A 22 -37.77 -66.10 47.74
C GLY A 22 -37.88 -67.45 47.00
N GLY A 23 -37.30 -68.53 47.54
CA GLY A 23 -37.45 -69.95 47.13
C GLY A 23 -36.23 -70.52 46.37
N ALA A 24 -35.32 -71.31 46.95
CA ALA A 24 -35.37 -72.64 47.62
C ALA A 24 -35.31 -73.83 46.64
N ILE A 25 -34.13 -74.48 46.45
CA ILE A 25 -33.71 -75.83 46.96
C ILE A 25 -33.89 -76.91 45.85
N PRO A 26 -33.11 -78.03 45.72
CA PRO A 26 -31.71 -78.36 46.12
C PRO A 26 -30.91 -79.20 45.07
N GLU A 27 -29.66 -79.56 45.45
CA GLU A 27 -28.92 -80.85 45.22
C GLU A 27 -28.71 -81.37 43.77
N GLU A 28 -27.62 -82.02 43.37
CA GLU A 28 -26.56 -82.81 44.01
C GLU A 28 -25.47 -83.08 42.95
N GLY A 29 -24.24 -83.43 43.36
CA GLY A 29 -23.29 -84.16 42.48
C GLY A 29 -21.92 -83.51 42.24
N ALA A 30 -20.97 -83.78 43.13
CA ALA A 30 -19.56 -83.99 42.74
C ALA A 30 -19.38 -85.48 42.36
N PRO A 31 -18.31 -85.96 41.67
CA PRO A 31 -16.97 -85.39 41.48
C PRO A 31 -16.44 -85.54 40.02
N THR A 32 -15.30 -84.98 39.59
CA THR A 32 -13.99 -85.67 39.61
C THR A 32 -12.95 -84.82 38.88
N ARG A 33 -11.69 -84.86 39.35
CA ARG A 33 -10.54 -84.17 38.77
C ARG A 33 -10.10 -84.82 37.46
N GLY A 34 -9.92 -84.02 36.42
CA GLY A 34 -9.10 -84.27 35.23
C GLY A 34 -8.11 -83.12 35.01
N PRO A 35 -6.97 -83.35 34.35
CA PRO A 35 -5.71 -82.65 34.62
C PRO A 35 -5.62 -81.25 34.01
N GLN A 36 -4.92 -80.36 34.74
CA GLN A 36 -4.44 -79.08 34.26
C GLN A 36 -3.54 -79.29 33.02
N THR A 37 -3.94 -78.78 31.87
CA THR A 37 -3.00 -78.39 30.81
C THR A 37 -3.44 -77.09 30.13
N ALA A 38 -2.51 -76.15 30.06
CA ALA A 38 -2.44 -75.06 29.07
C ALA A 38 -3.47 -73.91 29.09
N ALA A 39 -3.73 -73.27 30.25
CA ALA A 39 -4.39 -71.95 30.31
C ALA A 39 -3.43 -70.77 30.64
N GLY A 40 -2.11 -71.02 30.69
CA GLY A 40 -1.12 -70.00 31.09
C GLY A 40 -0.73 -68.99 29.99
N GLY A 41 -0.87 -69.35 28.71
CA GLY A 41 -0.45 -68.49 27.59
C GLY A 41 -1.38 -67.29 27.33
N SER A 42 -2.69 -67.47 27.50
CA SER A 42 -3.72 -66.46 27.16
C SER A 42 -3.72 -65.24 28.10
N THR A 43 -3.46 -65.46 29.39
CA THR A 43 -3.53 -64.41 30.43
C THR A 43 -2.30 -63.50 30.43
N ALA A 44 -1.12 -64.06 30.14
CA ALA A 44 0.13 -63.29 30.01
C ALA A 44 0.09 -62.38 28.78
N VAL A 45 -0.42 -62.88 27.65
CA VAL A 45 -0.58 -62.12 26.40
C VAL A 45 -1.59 -60.97 26.60
N LYS A 46 -2.72 -61.20 27.28
CA LYS A 46 -3.69 -60.14 27.60
C LYS A 46 -3.11 -59.06 28.52
N LYS A 47 -2.37 -59.43 29.58
CA LYS A 47 -1.71 -58.47 30.47
C LYS A 47 -0.64 -57.66 29.74
N LEU A 48 0.13 -58.30 28.86
CA LEU A 48 1.12 -57.63 28.02
C LEU A 48 0.45 -56.63 27.07
N ALA A 49 -0.64 -57.02 26.40
CA ALA A 49 -1.40 -56.15 25.51
C ALA A 49 -1.96 -54.90 26.23
N ILE A 50 -2.52 -55.06 27.43
CA ILE A 50 -3.01 -53.93 28.25
C ILE A 50 -1.84 -52.99 28.64
N ARG A 51 -0.69 -53.56 29.00
CA ARG A 51 0.50 -52.77 29.38
C ARG A 51 1.05 -52.00 28.19
N VAL A 52 1.14 -52.63 27.03
CA VAL A 52 1.53 -52.00 25.76
C VAL A 52 0.56 -50.90 25.37
N ALA A 53 -0.76 -51.14 25.44
CA ALA A 53 -1.78 -50.11 25.16
C ALA A 53 -1.69 -48.91 26.13
N SER A 54 -1.43 -49.16 27.42
CA SER A 54 -1.19 -48.10 28.41
C SER A 54 0.07 -47.29 28.10
N ILE A 55 1.15 -47.94 27.66
CA ILE A 55 2.40 -47.27 27.27
C ILE A 55 2.16 -46.42 26.02
N ILE A 56 1.53 -46.99 24.97
CA ILE A 56 1.18 -46.28 23.75
C ILE A 56 0.34 -45.03 24.07
N LYS A 57 -0.68 -45.17 24.94
CA LYS A 57 -1.51 -44.04 25.38
C LYS A 57 -0.71 -42.95 26.07
N ARG A 58 0.20 -43.30 27.00
CA ARG A 58 1.05 -42.32 27.70
C ARG A 58 2.00 -41.60 26.75
N VAL A 59 2.63 -42.34 25.84
CA VAL A 59 3.53 -41.76 24.83
C VAL A 59 2.74 -40.82 23.94
N ALA A 60 1.57 -41.23 23.43
CA ALA A 60 0.73 -40.37 22.58
C ALA A 60 0.31 -39.07 23.28
N ILE A 61 -0.09 -39.14 24.56
CA ILE A 61 -0.44 -37.95 25.36
C ILE A 61 0.79 -37.05 25.56
N GLY A 62 1.93 -37.63 25.94
CA GLY A 62 3.17 -36.89 26.15
C GLY A 62 3.65 -36.18 24.87
N THR A 63 3.60 -36.88 23.73
CA THR A 63 3.91 -36.32 22.41
C THR A 63 2.96 -35.18 22.05
N GLY A 64 1.65 -35.33 22.31
CA GLY A 64 0.67 -34.27 22.05
C GLY A 64 0.94 -32.99 22.85
N ILE A 65 1.27 -33.13 24.14
CA ILE A 65 1.64 -31.99 25.00
C ILE A 65 2.92 -31.32 24.49
N ALA A 66 3.95 -32.11 24.15
CA ALA A 66 5.21 -31.57 23.63
C ALA A 66 5.00 -30.79 22.33
N ILE A 67 4.17 -31.29 21.41
CA ILE A 67 3.82 -30.58 20.16
C ILE A 67 3.10 -29.26 20.45
N HIS A 68 2.12 -29.24 21.37
CA HIS A 68 1.41 -28.01 21.75
C HIS A 68 2.36 -26.91 22.23
N PHE A 69 3.23 -27.22 23.18
CA PHE A 69 4.18 -26.25 23.73
C PHE A 69 5.26 -25.85 22.73
N PHE A 70 5.69 -26.76 21.85
CA PHE A 70 6.61 -26.43 20.76
C PHE A 70 6.01 -25.38 19.81
N LEU A 71 4.75 -25.56 19.40
CA LEU A 71 4.05 -24.61 18.51
C LEU A 71 3.85 -23.24 19.17
N ILE A 72 3.53 -23.20 20.47
CA ILE A 72 3.47 -21.93 21.23
C ILE A 72 4.85 -21.25 21.25
N LEU A 73 5.90 -22.00 21.59
CA LEU A 73 7.25 -21.46 21.75
C LEU A 73 7.78 -20.87 20.44
N ASN A 74 7.47 -21.49 19.29
CA ASN A 74 7.83 -20.96 17.97
C ASN A 74 7.32 -19.53 17.76
N VAL A 75 6.15 -19.20 18.28
CA VAL A 75 5.52 -17.88 18.10
C VAL A 75 6.05 -16.87 19.11
N VAL A 76 6.19 -17.27 20.37
CA VAL A 76 6.71 -16.40 21.44
C VAL A 76 8.17 -16.00 21.19
N THR A 77 8.94 -16.88 20.55
CA THR A 77 10.36 -16.65 20.22
C THR A 77 10.59 -16.01 18.85
N TYR A 78 9.52 -15.63 18.13
CA TYR A 78 9.57 -15.16 16.73
C TYR A 78 10.22 -16.16 15.75
N LEU A 79 10.45 -17.41 16.16
CA LEU A 79 10.99 -18.47 15.30
C LEU A 79 10.03 -18.80 14.15
N TYR A 80 8.73 -18.57 14.35
CA TYR A 80 7.71 -18.68 13.32
C TYR A 80 8.02 -17.81 12.08
N GLU A 81 8.44 -16.55 12.26
CA GLU A 81 8.80 -15.68 11.13
C GLU A 81 10.00 -16.24 10.35
N TRP A 82 10.96 -16.81 11.07
CA TRP A 82 12.13 -17.48 10.48
C TRP A 82 11.77 -18.79 9.74
N ILE A 83 10.81 -19.56 10.28
CA ILE A 83 10.29 -20.80 9.67
C ILE A 83 9.55 -20.47 8.37
N ASN A 84 8.69 -19.44 8.38
CA ASN A 84 7.89 -19.04 7.23
C ASN A 84 8.71 -18.55 6.04
N GLN A 85 9.95 -18.09 6.26
CA GLN A 85 10.85 -17.62 5.19
C GLN A 85 11.57 -18.77 4.46
N ARG A 86 11.44 -20.02 4.89
CA ARG A 86 12.14 -21.18 4.28
C ARG A 86 11.16 -22.12 3.60
N GLU A 87 11.28 -22.26 2.28
CA GLU A 87 10.48 -23.23 1.51
C GLU A 87 10.63 -24.67 2.02
N SER A 88 11.81 -25.03 2.53
CA SER A 88 12.07 -26.35 3.11
C SER A 88 11.25 -26.66 4.36
N LEU A 89 10.65 -25.66 5.01
CA LEU A 89 9.86 -25.79 6.23
C LEU A 89 8.37 -25.47 6.01
N PHE A 90 7.90 -25.37 4.76
CA PHE A 90 6.52 -25.05 4.42
C PHE A 90 5.48 -25.89 5.18
N LEU A 91 5.72 -27.20 5.32
CA LEU A 91 4.78 -28.11 5.99
C LEU A 91 4.66 -27.80 7.49
N VAL A 92 5.75 -27.36 8.13
CA VAL A 92 5.75 -26.94 9.54
C VAL A 92 5.02 -25.60 9.69
N SER A 93 5.21 -24.67 8.75
CA SER A 93 4.50 -23.40 8.68
C SER A 93 2.98 -23.61 8.57
N VAL A 94 2.53 -24.42 7.61
CA VAL A 94 1.10 -24.74 7.41
C VAL A 94 0.48 -25.41 8.63
N LEU A 95 1.19 -26.36 9.26
CA LEU A 95 0.72 -27.00 10.48
C LEU A 95 0.61 -26.01 11.64
N ASN A 96 1.56 -25.09 11.77
CA ASN A 96 1.51 -24.05 12.79
C ASN A 96 0.38 -23.05 12.55
N ASP A 97 0.12 -22.70 11.28
CA ASP A 97 -1.00 -21.83 10.89
C ASP A 97 -2.35 -22.47 11.21
N TYR A 98 -2.52 -23.75 10.84
CA TYR A 98 -3.77 -24.46 11.08
C TYR A 98 -4.00 -24.70 12.58
N TYR A 99 -2.96 -25.14 13.29
CA TYR A 99 -3.02 -25.34 14.73
C TYR A 99 -3.31 -24.02 15.45
N GLY A 100 -2.63 -22.95 15.06
CA GLY A 100 -2.82 -21.60 15.57
C GLY A 100 -4.22 -21.05 15.28
N ALA A 101 -4.77 -21.27 14.08
CA ALA A 101 -6.12 -20.85 13.74
C ALA A 101 -7.20 -21.55 14.59
N VAL A 102 -7.00 -22.83 14.94
CA VAL A 102 -7.95 -23.60 15.75
C VAL A 102 -7.81 -23.30 17.23
N THR A 103 -6.58 -23.20 17.74
CA THR A 103 -6.32 -23.09 19.17
C THR A 103 -6.11 -21.66 19.66
N PHE A 104 -5.89 -20.71 18.74
CA PHE A 104 -5.44 -19.35 19.01
C PHE A 104 -4.15 -19.26 19.82
N ALA A 105 -3.41 -20.36 19.95
CA ALA A 105 -2.17 -20.46 20.72
C ALA A 105 -0.98 -19.76 20.03
N ASN A 106 -1.17 -19.28 18.80
CA ASN A 106 -0.20 -18.52 18.01
C ASN A 106 -0.37 -16.99 18.14
N ARG A 107 -0.99 -16.49 19.22
CA ARG A 107 -1.15 -15.06 19.46
C ARG A 107 -0.22 -14.60 20.59
N ASN A 108 0.62 -13.59 20.30
CA ASN A 108 1.41 -12.93 21.33
C ASN A 108 0.53 -11.94 22.11
N PHE A 109 0.47 -12.08 23.44
CA PHE A 109 -0.32 -11.21 24.34
C PHE A 109 0.40 -9.90 24.70
N GLY A 110 1.13 -9.32 23.75
CA GLY A 110 1.83 -8.05 23.94
C GLY A 110 0.90 -6.86 23.78
N PHE A 111 0.20 -6.45 24.85
CA PHE A 111 -0.59 -5.23 24.81
C PHE A 111 0.34 -4.02 24.64
N PHE A 112 0.21 -3.30 23.52
CA PHE A 112 1.10 -2.20 23.10
C PHE A 112 2.56 -2.58 22.80
N ALA A 113 2.81 -3.82 22.38
CA ALA A 113 4.15 -4.30 22.04
C ALA A 113 4.23 -4.79 20.58
N PRO A 114 5.33 -4.50 19.85
CA PRO A 114 6.45 -3.67 20.27
C PRO A 114 6.11 -2.16 20.35
N GLU A 115 4.99 -1.76 19.76
CA GLU A 115 4.51 -0.37 19.75
C GLU A 115 3.00 -0.29 19.99
N VAL A 116 2.51 0.90 20.39
CA VAL A 116 1.07 1.19 20.46
C VAL A 116 0.53 1.29 19.03
N THR A 117 -0.53 0.53 18.72
CA THR A 117 -1.13 0.55 17.39
C THR A 117 -1.67 1.95 17.05
N PRO A 118 -1.61 2.35 15.76
CA PRO A 118 -2.23 3.60 15.32
C PRO A 118 -3.71 3.66 15.71
N ASP A 119 -4.15 4.81 16.20
CA ASP A 119 -5.55 5.04 16.54
C ASP A 119 -6.32 5.53 15.31
N TRP A 120 -7.42 4.84 15.01
CA TRP A 120 -8.23 5.03 13.81
C TRP A 120 -9.61 5.54 14.17
N VAL A 121 -10.04 6.60 13.51
CA VAL A 121 -11.36 7.20 13.71
C VAL A 121 -12.23 6.90 12.49
N LEU A 122 -13.22 6.04 12.69
CA LEU A 122 -14.22 5.66 11.70
C LEU A 122 -15.39 6.64 11.72
N THR A 123 -15.65 7.31 10.60
CA THR A 123 -16.81 8.16 10.38
C THR A 123 -17.64 7.60 9.23
N ILE A 124 -18.90 7.22 9.49
CA ILE A 124 -19.82 6.74 8.44
C ILE A 124 -20.92 7.79 8.22
N THR A 125 -21.16 8.18 6.98
CA THR A 125 -22.21 9.13 6.60
C THR A 125 -23.18 8.48 5.62
N LEU A 126 -24.47 8.52 5.92
CA LEU A 126 -25.54 8.03 5.05
C LEU A 126 -26.14 9.18 4.26
N THR A 127 -26.41 8.94 2.98
CA THR A 127 -27.15 9.89 2.12
C THR A 127 -28.45 9.24 1.63
N ASP A 128 -29.57 9.92 1.84
CA ASP A 128 -30.89 9.46 1.36
C ASP A 128 -31.16 9.86 -0.11
N ARG A 129 -32.30 9.42 -0.66
CA ARG A 129 -32.75 9.75 -2.03
C ARG A 129 -32.95 11.26 -2.28
N GLN A 130 -33.12 12.04 -1.21
CA GLN A 130 -33.30 13.50 -1.26
C GLN A 130 -31.97 14.24 -1.10
N GLY A 131 -30.84 13.52 -0.98
CA GLY A 131 -29.51 14.08 -0.83
C GLY A 131 -29.17 14.54 0.60
N ARG A 132 -30.02 14.23 1.60
CA ARG A 132 -29.75 14.60 3.00
C ARG A 132 -28.72 13.65 3.60
N LYS A 133 -27.70 14.24 4.23
CA LYS A 133 -26.61 13.53 4.90
C LYS A 133 -26.89 13.38 6.39
N ARG A 134 -26.62 12.20 6.95
CA ARG A 134 -26.69 11.95 8.39
C ARG A 134 -25.53 11.06 8.86
N PRO A 135 -24.95 11.31 10.03
CA PRO A 135 -23.93 10.44 10.59
C PRO A 135 -24.55 9.10 11.01
N TYR A 136 -23.77 8.03 10.87
CA TYR A 136 -24.11 6.69 11.33
C TYR A 136 -22.96 6.14 12.17
N ALA A 137 -23.31 5.57 13.32
CA ALA A 137 -22.37 4.91 14.20
C ALA A 137 -22.76 3.44 14.31
N LEU A 138 -21.78 2.55 14.17
CA LEU A 138 -21.98 1.14 14.45
C LEU A 138 -22.37 0.97 15.92
N ARG A 139 -23.41 0.15 16.16
CA ARG A 139 -23.98 0.00 17.50
C ARG A 139 -22.96 -0.65 18.45
N ALA A 140 -22.57 0.07 19.49
CA ALA A 140 -21.72 -0.41 20.57
C ALA A 140 -22.41 -0.17 21.93
N PRO A 141 -23.32 -1.06 22.35
CA PRO A 141 -24.23 -0.80 23.46
C PRO A 141 -23.55 -0.79 24.83
N ASN A 142 -22.34 -1.35 24.97
CA ASN A 142 -21.61 -1.45 26.22
C ASN A 142 -20.10 -1.23 26.01
N SER A 143 -19.35 -1.12 27.11
CA SER A 143 -17.89 -0.92 27.11
C SER A 143 -17.14 -2.03 26.37
N GLU A 144 -17.57 -3.28 26.54
CA GLU A 144 -16.98 -4.45 25.88
C GLU A 144 -17.10 -4.36 24.35
N MET A 145 -18.27 -3.99 23.84
CA MET A 145 -18.49 -3.83 22.39
C MET A 145 -17.73 -2.62 21.84
N LYS A 146 -17.55 -1.55 22.63
CA LYS A 146 -16.68 -0.43 22.24
C LYS A 146 -15.23 -0.89 22.05
N LEU A 147 -14.73 -1.73 22.96
CA LEU A 147 -13.37 -2.29 22.87
C LEU A 147 -13.23 -3.22 21.65
N LYS A 148 -14.22 -4.08 21.39
CA LYS A 148 -14.23 -4.93 20.19
C LYS A 148 -14.31 -4.12 18.90
N MET A 149 -15.11 -3.06 18.88
CA MET A 149 -15.20 -2.17 17.71
C MET A 149 -13.89 -1.42 17.47
N TYR A 150 -13.22 -0.99 18.55
CA TYR A 150 -11.87 -0.42 18.48
C TYR A 150 -10.87 -1.42 17.91
N ALA A 151 -10.90 -2.68 18.38
CA ALA A 151 -10.04 -3.74 17.83
C ALA A 151 -10.31 -3.99 16.34
N ILE A 152 -11.56 -4.02 15.89
CA ILE A 152 -11.92 -4.14 14.47
C ILE A 152 -11.37 -2.95 13.67
N CYS A 153 -11.48 -1.72 14.19
CA CYS A 153 -10.86 -0.55 13.55
C CYS A 153 -9.32 -0.65 13.56
N GLY A 154 -8.72 -1.29 14.55
CA GLY A 154 -7.28 -1.59 14.58
C GLY A 154 -6.85 -2.51 13.44
N HIS A 155 -7.63 -3.56 13.15
CA HIS A 155 -7.36 -4.51 12.06
C HIS A 155 -7.59 -3.91 10.67
N PHE A 156 -8.33 -2.80 10.58
CA PHE A 156 -8.48 -2.07 9.31
C PHE A 156 -7.13 -1.73 8.71
N GLY A 157 -6.15 -1.28 9.50
CA GLY A 157 -4.85 -0.83 9.02
C GLY A 157 -3.76 -1.91 8.92
N GLU A 158 -4.09 -3.21 9.05
CA GLU A 158 -3.10 -4.29 9.06
C GLU A 158 -2.52 -4.60 7.67
N THR A 159 -3.37 -4.63 6.63
CA THR A 159 -2.94 -4.85 5.25
C THR A 159 -3.76 -4.02 4.27
N ASP A 160 -3.13 -3.56 3.19
CA ASP A 160 -3.78 -2.77 2.13
C ASP A 160 -5.03 -3.50 1.55
N ASP A 161 -5.03 -4.84 1.53
CA ASP A 161 -6.12 -5.66 0.97
C ASP A 161 -7.34 -5.80 1.89
N THR A 162 -7.16 -5.74 3.21
CA THR A 162 -8.27 -5.96 4.17
C THR A 162 -9.07 -4.68 4.44
N MET A 163 -8.48 -3.51 4.23
CA MET A 163 -9.11 -2.19 4.40
C MET A 163 -10.45 -2.07 3.67
N ASP A 164 -10.50 -2.48 2.39
CA ASP A 164 -11.72 -2.37 1.57
C ASP A 164 -12.81 -3.34 2.02
N LEU A 165 -12.42 -4.56 2.43
CA LEU A 165 -13.37 -5.57 2.92
C LEU A 165 -14.06 -5.09 4.20
N PHE A 166 -13.30 -4.47 5.12
CA PHE A 166 -13.87 -3.83 6.31
C PHE A 166 -14.78 -2.66 5.95
N ALA A 167 -14.35 -1.75 5.07
CA ALA A 167 -15.17 -0.61 4.65
C ALA A 167 -16.50 -1.04 3.99
N ARG A 168 -16.45 -2.03 3.09
CA ARG A 168 -17.65 -2.59 2.45
C ARG A 168 -18.55 -3.32 3.43
N SER A 169 -17.98 -4.07 4.39
CA SER A 169 -18.74 -4.75 5.43
C SER A 169 -19.49 -3.76 6.31
N TRP A 170 -18.85 -2.68 6.74
CA TRP A 170 -19.49 -1.62 7.52
C TRP A 170 -20.54 -0.86 6.71
N ALA A 171 -20.27 -0.57 5.43
CA ALA A 171 -21.24 0.06 4.54
C ALA A 171 -22.48 -0.83 4.32
N ALA A 172 -22.28 -2.13 4.07
CA ALA A 172 -23.36 -3.10 3.93
C ALA A 172 -24.22 -3.13 5.20
N ARG A 173 -23.58 -3.19 6.38
CA ARG A 173 -24.29 -3.11 7.66
C ARG A 173 -25.10 -1.82 7.79
N ALA A 174 -24.53 -0.68 7.40
CA ALA A 174 -25.20 0.61 7.48
C ALA A 174 -26.43 0.69 6.55
N ILE A 175 -26.36 0.07 5.36
CA ILE A 175 -27.48 -0.08 4.43
C ILE A 175 -28.54 -1.02 5.00
N THR A 176 -28.15 -2.16 5.58
CA THR A 176 -29.07 -3.10 6.23
C THR A 176 -29.86 -2.42 7.34
N ASP A 177 -29.19 -1.63 8.17
CA ASP A 177 -29.84 -0.90 9.25
C ASP A 177 -30.66 0.31 8.73
N ASN A 178 -30.47 0.73 7.47
CA ASN A 178 -31.13 1.89 6.86
C ASN A 178 -31.51 1.68 5.39
N PRO A 179 -32.61 0.97 5.10
CA PRO A 179 -33.01 0.57 3.73
C PRO A 179 -33.30 1.73 2.75
N GLY A 180 -33.48 2.96 3.24
CA GLY A 180 -33.69 4.17 2.41
C GLY A 180 -32.40 4.87 1.95
N THR A 181 -31.23 4.32 2.30
CA THR A 181 -29.93 4.90 1.98
C THR A 181 -29.54 4.61 0.53
N VAL A 182 -29.14 5.64 -0.21
CA VAL A 182 -28.69 5.51 -1.61
C VAL A 182 -27.17 5.46 -1.69
N ARG A 183 -26.49 6.11 -0.75
CA ARG A 183 -25.03 6.20 -0.70
C ARG A 183 -24.55 6.17 0.75
N VAL A 184 -23.48 5.41 1.00
CA VAL A 184 -22.77 5.36 2.28
C VAL A 184 -21.34 5.81 2.03
N ASP A 185 -20.91 6.85 2.74
CA ASP A 185 -19.53 7.30 2.76
C ASP A 185 -18.86 6.78 4.04
N VAL A 186 -17.76 6.05 3.90
CA VAL A 186 -16.94 5.54 5.00
C VAL A 186 -15.60 6.28 4.96
N ASP A 187 -15.34 7.10 5.98
CA ASP A 187 -14.09 7.83 6.15
C ASP A 187 -13.33 7.26 7.35
N VAL A 188 -12.03 7.01 7.17
CA VAL A 188 -11.15 6.56 8.26
C VAL A 188 -9.98 7.52 8.37
N GLN A 189 -9.90 8.18 9.52
CA GLN A 189 -8.84 9.12 9.83
C GLN A 189 -7.85 8.48 10.80
N ARG A 190 -6.58 8.87 10.70
CA ARG A 190 -5.57 8.45 11.66
C ARG A 190 -5.34 9.55 12.68
N ASN A 191 -5.45 9.23 13.96
CA ASN A 191 -5.02 10.12 15.03
C ASN A 191 -3.48 10.13 15.06
N ASN A 192 -2.91 11.32 14.88
CA ASN A 192 -1.49 11.56 15.14
C ASN A 192 -1.37 11.97 16.60
N ILE A 193 -0.95 11.03 17.45
CA ILE A 193 -0.73 11.27 18.86
C ILE A 193 0.70 11.83 19.01
N PRO A 194 0.87 13.11 19.41
CA PRO A 194 2.19 13.66 19.62
C PRO A 194 2.91 12.92 20.74
N THR A 195 4.24 12.92 20.70
CA THR A 195 5.06 12.39 21.80
C THR A 195 4.76 13.13 23.10
N MET A 196 5.11 12.51 24.23
CA MET A 196 4.93 13.12 25.56
C MET A 196 5.63 14.48 25.68
N GLU A 197 6.76 14.67 24.99
CA GLU A 197 7.47 15.96 24.96
C GLU A 197 6.72 17.00 24.13
N GLU A 198 6.29 16.65 22.92
CA GLU A 198 5.50 17.53 22.04
C GLU A 198 4.19 17.95 22.67
N TYR A 199 3.51 17.04 23.38
CA TYR A 199 2.28 17.35 24.10
C TYR A 199 2.51 18.40 25.20
N ARG A 200 3.62 18.28 25.94
CA ARG A 200 4.04 19.27 26.95
C ARG A 200 4.42 20.62 26.33
N MET A 201 4.91 20.61 25.09
CA MET A 201 5.21 21.82 24.30
C MET A 201 3.97 22.45 23.63
N GLY A 202 2.76 21.97 23.94
CA GLY A 202 1.52 22.55 23.45
C GLY A 202 0.94 21.89 22.19
N GLN A 203 1.63 20.90 21.61
CA GLN A 203 1.03 20.11 20.52
C GLN A 203 -0.13 19.26 21.06
N ARG A 204 -1.12 19.02 20.21
CA ARG A 204 -2.32 18.25 20.56
C ARG A 204 -2.56 17.19 19.50
N ILE A 205 -3.42 16.23 19.81
CA ILE A 205 -3.79 15.15 18.90
C ILE A 205 -4.45 15.78 17.66
N THR A 206 -3.93 15.45 16.47
CA THR A 206 -4.49 15.92 15.19
C THR A 206 -4.95 14.74 14.36
N GLN A 207 -6.09 14.89 13.69
CA GLN A 207 -6.58 13.91 12.72
C GLN A 207 -6.00 14.20 11.34
N VAL A 208 -5.40 13.19 10.71
CA VAL A 208 -4.85 13.31 9.36
C VAL A 208 -5.62 12.37 8.41
N PRO A 209 -6.13 12.87 7.27
CA PRO A 209 -6.73 12.02 6.24
C PRO A 209 -5.72 10.99 5.74
N PHE A 210 -6.08 9.71 5.76
CA PHE A 210 -5.15 8.63 5.48
C PHE A 210 -4.82 8.47 3.98
N TYR A 211 -5.67 9.00 3.07
CA TYR A 211 -5.49 8.89 1.62
C TYR A 211 -6.03 10.12 0.85
N SER A 212 -5.29 10.64 -0.12
CA SER A 212 -5.75 11.70 -1.04
C SER A 212 -4.92 11.69 -2.33
N THR A 213 -5.54 11.54 -3.50
CA THR A 213 -4.87 11.68 -4.82
C THR A 213 -5.69 12.59 -5.73
N THR A 214 -5.62 13.89 -5.47
CA THR A 214 -6.40 14.90 -6.20
C THR A 214 -5.55 15.78 -7.13
N CYS A 215 -4.29 16.02 -6.76
CA CYS A 215 -3.39 16.86 -7.56
C CYS A 215 -2.98 16.20 -8.89
N PHE A 216 -2.91 14.87 -8.96
CA PHE A 216 -2.46 14.16 -10.15
C PHE A 216 -3.37 14.41 -11.36
N ARG A 217 -4.70 14.24 -11.19
CA ARG A 217 -5.70 14.51 -12.23
C ARG A 217 -5.58 15.93 -12.77
N ILE A 218 -5.54 16.90 -11.86
CA ILE A 218 -5.52 18.32 -12.19
C ILE A 218 -4.24 18.65 -12.94
N ALA A 219 -3.09 18.16 -12.45
CA ALA A 219 -1.80 18.36 -13.09
C ALA A 219 -1.75 17.77 -14.50
N VAL A 220 -2.24 16.54 -14.70
CA VAL A 220 -2.30 15.91 -16.03
C VAL A 220 -3.23 16.69 -16.98
N ALA A 221 -4.40 17.11 -16.51
CA ALA A 221 -5.34 17.84 -17.36
C ALA A 221 -4.85 19.26 -17.71
N LEU A 222 -4.20 19.96 -16.76
CA LEU A 222 -3.53 21.23 -17.02
C LEU A 222 -2.38 21.06 -18.00
N PHE A 223 -1.56 20.03 -17.80
CA PHE A 223 -0.45 19.68 -18.69
C PHE A 223 -0.93 19.49 -20.13
N CYS A 224 -1.93 18.63 -20.34
CA CYS A 224 -2.49 18.37 -21.67
C CYS A 224 -3.09 19.66 -22.28
N SER A 225 -3.69 20.52 -21.46
CA SER A 225 -4.22 21.81 -21.93
C SER A 225 -3.11 22.77 -22.39
N ILE A 226 -1.98 22.80 -21.68
CA ILE A 226 -0.79 23.59 -22.03
C ILE A 226 -0.17 23.06 -23.33
N GLU A 227 -0.04 21.74 -23.45
CA GLU A 227 0.44 21.08 -24.68
C GLU A 227 -0.43 21.48 -25.88
N GLN A 228 -1.76 21.35 -25.76
CA GLN A 228 -2.70 21.74 -26.81
C GLN A 228 -2.68 23.23 -27.15
N TYR A 229 -2.35 24.08 -26.18
CA TYR A 229 -2.15 25.51 -26.41
C TYR A 229 -0.83 25.78 -27.16
N ALA A 230 0.24 25.04 -26.84
CA ALA A 230 1.54 25.18 -27.50
C ALA A 230 1.45 24.85 -28.99
N ILE A 231 0.72 23.78 -29.36
CA ILE A 231 0.56 23.34 -30.75
C ILE A 231 -0.60 24.02 -31.50
N ARG A 232 -1.27 25.02 -30.90
CA ARG A 232 -2.59 25.49 -31.36
C ARG A 232 -2.66 25.97 -32.80
N ASN A 233 -1.57 26.54 -33.31
CA ASN A 233 -1.47 27.11 -34.65
C ASN A 233 -1.03 26.07 -35.70
N SER A 234 -0.52 24.91 -35.27
CA SER A 234 0.08 23.89 -36.14
C SER A 234 -0.64 22.54 -36.03
N VAL A 235 -1.87 22.51 -35.50
CA VAL A 235 -2.63 21.26 -35.33
C VAL A 235 -2.88 20.57 -36.66
N LEU A 236 -3.20 21.32 -37.71
CA LEU A 236 -3.41 20.74 -39.05
C LEU A 236 -2.08 20.31 -39.69
N ASP A 237 -1.00 21.05 -39.45
CA ASP A 237 0.33 20.67 -39.93
C ASP A 237 0.80 19.34 -39.29
N LEU A 238 0.43 19.10 -38.03
CA LEU A 238 0.82 17.90 -37.27
C LEU A 238 -0.12 16.71 -37.49
N TYR A 239 -1.44 16.95 -37.55
CA TYR A 239 -2.45 15.90 -37.50
C TYR A 239 -3.51 15.98 -38.60
N GLY A 240 -3.43 16.97 -39.49
CA GLY A 240 -4.33 17.10 -40.63
C GLY A 240 -4.10 16.02 -41.69
N GLU A 241 -5.09 15.86 -42.57
CA GLU A 241 -5.01 14.91 -43.70
C GLU A 241 -3.78 15.17 -44.58
N HIS A 242 -3.46 16.46 -44.77
CA HIS A 242 -2.32 16.95 -45.54
C HIS A 242 -1.19 17.53 -44.68
N GLY A 243 -1.08 17.08 -43.42
CA GLY A 243 0.02 17.47 -42.53
C GLY A 243 1.39 16.99 -43.01
N PHE A 244 2.45 17.32 -42.26
CA PHE A 244 3.83 16.93 -42.56
C PHE A 244 3.99 15.42 -42.80
N VAL A 245 3.22 14.62 -42.05
CA VAL A 245 3.08 13.18 -42.28
C VAL A 245 1.61 12.88 -42.51
N GLN A 246 1.27 12.49 -43.73
CA GLN A 246 -0.11 12.29 -44.16
C GLN A 246 -0.71 11.02 -43.57
N TRP A 247 -2.03 11.02 -43.37
CA TRP A 247 -2.77 9.91 -42.77
C TRP A 247 -2.61 8.57 -43.50
N ILE A 248 -2.38 8.60 -44.82
CA ILE A 248 -2.15 7.38 -45.58
C ILE A 248 -0.88 6.65 -45.13
N ILE A 249 0.15 7.41 -44.74
CA ILE A 249 1.42 6.86 -44.23
C ILE A 249 1.21 6.38 -42.80
N THR A 250 0.67 7.24 -41.94
CA THR A 250 0.51 6.91 -40.51
C THR A 250 -0.42 5.72 -40.29
N ARG A 251 -1.47 5.58 -41.10
CA ARG A 251 -2.39 4.44 -41.07
C ARG A 251 -1.71 3.12 -41.47
N THR A 252 -0.74 3.15 -42.39
CA THR A 252 0.02 1.94 -42.76
C THR A 252 0.99 1.48 -41.66
N SER A 253 1.39 2.37 -40.76
CA SER A 253 2.23 2.03 -39.60
C SER A 253 1.43 1.41 -38.44
N LEU A 254 0.09 1.40 -38.51
CA LEU A 254 -0.79 0.77 -37.52
C LEU A 254 -1.12 -0.68 -37.87
N TYR A 255 -1.31 -1.49 -36.83
CA TYR A 255 -1.88 -2.82 -37.00
C TYR A 255 -3.29 -2.74 -37.60
N PRO A 256 -3.63 -3.62 -38.56
CA PRO A 256 -4.95 -3.64 -39.16
C PRO A 256 -6.08 -3.76 -38.12
N GLY A 257 -7.09 -2.90 -38.24
CA GLY A 257 -8.28 -2.90 -37.38
C GLY A 257 -8.21 -1.99 -36.15
N LEU A 258 -7.06 -1.37 -35.87
CA LEU A 258 -6.96 -0.34 -34.82
C LEU A 258 -7.51 1.01 -35.32
N PRO A 259 -8.20 1.78 -34.45
CA PRO A 259 -8.80 3.05 -34.85
C PRO A 259 -7.73 4.11 -35.14
N HIS A 260 -7.88 4.82 -36.25
CA HIS A 260 -7.05 5.95 -36.63
C HIS A 260 -7.86 7.25 -36.65
N LEU A 261 -7.19 8.40 -36.54
CA LEU A 261 -7.84 9.72 -36.63
C LEU A 261 -8.67 9.86 -37.93
N ALA A 262 -8.14 9.35 -39.04
CA ALA A 262 -8.81 9.32 -40.34
C ALA A 262 -10.17 8.58 -40.30
N ASP A 263 -10.31 7.54 -39.48
CA ASP A 263 -11.58 6.79 -39.38
C ASP A 263 -12.64 7.62 -38.66
N VAL A 264 -12.26 8.30 -37.57
CA VAL A 264 -13.15 9.19 -36.81
C VAL A 264 -13.53 10.41 -37.64
N VAL A 265 -12.57 11.00 -38.35
CA VAL A 265 -12.84 12.13 -39.25
C VAL A 265 -13.69 11.68 -40.45
N GLY A 266 -13.49 10.47 -40.98
CA GLY A 266 -14.32 9.90 -42.04
C GLY A 266 -15.80 9.79 -41.63
N LEU A 267 -16.09 9.43 -40.38
CA LEU A 267 -17.45 9.47 -39.84
C LEU A 267 -18.02 10.89 -39.78
N LEU A 268 -17.21 11.89 -39.44
CA LEU A 268 -17.62 13.31 -39.44
C LEU A 268 -17.82 13.83 -40.88
N GLN A 269 -17.03 13.36 -41.83
CA GLN A 269 -17.21 13.67 -43.25
C GLN A 269 -18.54 13.11 -43.79
N ALA A 270 -18.94 11.91 -43.35
CA ALA A 270 -20.27 11.38 -43.67
C ALA A 270 -21.42 12.22 -43.12
N LEU A 271 -21.17 13.04 -42.08
CA LEU A 271 -22.11 14.01 -41.53
C LEU A 271 -22.01 15.41 -42.18
N GLY A 272 -21.13 15.59 -43.17
CA GLY A 272 -20.98 16.82 -43.95
C GLY A 272 -19.86 17.76 -43.52
N PHE A 273 -18.98 17.37 -42.59
CA PHE A 273 -17.81 18.17 -42.18
C PHE A 273 -16.62 17.97 -43.12
N SER A 274 -15.78 18.99 -43.30
CA SER A 274 -14.48 18.81 -43.98
C SER A 274 -13.49 18.04 -43.10
N ALA A 275 -12.39 17.53 -43.69
CA ALA A 275 -11.33 16.85 -42.93
C ALA A 275 -10.76 17.74 -41.82
N ASP A 276 -10.43 18.99 -42.15
CA ASP A 276 -9.89 19.97 -41.21
C ASP A 276 -10.87 20.29 -40.08
N GLN A 277 -12.16 20.47 -40.42
CA GLN A 277 -13.21 20.65 -39.42
C GLN A 277 -13.30 19.45 -38.50
N GLY A 278 -13.18 18.22 -39.04
CA GLY A 278 -13.15 16.98 -38.26
C GLY A 278 -12.02 16.97 -37.24
N VAL A 279 -10.80 17.35 -37.63
CA VAL A 279 -9.65 17.45 -36.73
C VAL A 279 -9.90 18.48 -35.61
N TYR A 280 -10.43 19.65 -35.94
CA TYR A 280 -10.78 20.65 -34.93
C TYR A 280 -11.90 20.18 -33.99
N ILE A 281 -12.91 19.46 -34.49
CA ILE A 281 -13.97 18.88 -33.66
C ILE A 281 -13.36 17.88 -32.66
N VAL A 282 -12.53 16.95 -33.12
CA VAL A 282 -11.83 16.00 -32.25
C VAL A 282 -11.01 16.73 -31.18
N ARG A 283 -10.31 17.81 -31.55
CA ARG A 283 -9.58 18.66 -30.61
C ARG A 283 -10.48 19.35 -29.59
N TRP A 284 -11.62 19.90 -30.00
CA TRP A 284 -12.56 20.54 -29.08
C TRP A 284 -13.17 19.53 -28.10
N VAL A 285 -13.49 18.33 -28.56
CA VAL A 285 -13.94 17.24 -27.68
C VAL A 285 -12.84 16.86 -26.68
N TYR A 286 -11.58 16.80 -27.12
CA TYR A 286 -10.44 16.57 -26.23
C TYR A 286 -10.33 17.67 -25.16
N LEU A 287 -10.35 18.94 -25.55
CA LEU A 287 -10.30 20.07 -24.61
C LEU A 287 -11.48 20.06 -23.63
N LEU A 288 -12.69 19.77 -24.10
CA LEU A 288 -13.86 19.64 -23.24
C LEU A 288 -13.70 18.49 -22.23
N ALA A 289 -13.15 17.35 -22.66
CA ALA A 289 -12.83 16.24 -21.79
C ALA A 289 -11.77 16.64 -20.74
N LEU A 290 -10.75 17.41 -21.12
CA LEU A 290 -9.76 17.93 -20.17
C LEU A 290 -10.39 18.91 -19.16
N VAL A 291 -11.29 19.80 -19.58
CA VAL A 291 -12.03 20.68 -18.65
C VAL A 291 -12.90 19.86 -17.71
N GLY A 292 -13.62 18.85 -18.23
CA GLY A 292 -14.39 17.92 -17.42
C GLY A 292 -13.51 17.19 -16.40
N LEU A 293 -12.30 16.79 -16.81
CA LEU A 293 -11.30 16.17 -15.95
C LEU A 293 -10.77 17.14 -14.88
N LEU A 294 -10.51 18.42 -15.20
CA LEU A 294 -10.10 19.45 -14.24
C LEU A 294 -11.16 19.67 -13.16
N VAL A 295 -12.38 19.95 -13.60
CA VAL A 295 -13.55 20.25 -12.75
C VAL A 295 -14.02 19.03 -11.95
N GLY A 296 -13.67 17.83 -12.41
CA GLY A 296 -14.10 16.56 -11.84
C GLY A 296 -15.54 16.18 -12.21
N TRP A 297 -15.99 16.59 -13.40
CA TRP A 297 -17.26 16.14 -13.98
C TRP A 297 -17.07 14.78 -14.64
N HIS A 298 -17.65 13.71 -14.06
CA HIS A 298 -17.46 12.32 -14.50
C HIS A 298 -15.98 11.98 -14.86
N PRO A 299 -15.03 12.12 -13.90
CA PRO A 299 -13.61 12.16 -14.20
C PRO A 299 -13.09 10.91 -14.92
N ARG A 300 -13.65 9.72 -14.67
CA ARG A 300 -13.27 8.50 -15.39
C ARG A 300 -13.71 8.50 -16.85
N LEU A 301 -14.93 8.97 -17.13
CA LEU A 301 -15.42 9.07 -18.51
C LEU A 301 -14.61 10.11 -19.27
N MET A 302 -14.40 11.28 -18.66
CA MET A 302 -13.59 12.34 -19.26
C MET A 302 -12.14 11.91 -19.47
N ALA A 303 -11.53 11.20 -18.53
CA ALA A 303 -10.21 10.60 -18.71
C ALA A 303 -10.21 9.57 -19.85
N ALA A 304 -11.26 8.74 -19.99
CA ALA A 304 -11.33 7.74 -21.06
C ALA A 304 -11.46 8.38 -22.44
N VAL A 305 -12.28 9.44 -22.56
CA VAL A 305 -12.41 10.23 -23.79
C VAL A 305 -11.09 10.92 -24.12
N ALA A 306 -10.46 11.58 -23.14
CA ALA A 306 -9.15 12.22 -23.34
C ALA A 306 -8.08 11.19 -23.73
N TRP A 307 -8.00 10.07 -23.03
CA TRP A 307 -7.07 8.99 -23.32
C TRP A 307 -7.24 8.42 -24.74
N PHE A 308 -8.48 8.19 -25.17
CA PHE A 308 -8.78 7.69 -26.51
C PHE A 308 -8.44 8.71 -27.60
N ILE A 309 -8.77 9.99 -27.40
CA ILE A 309 -8.41 11.01 -28.39
C ILE A 309 -6.88 11.23 -28.42
N HIS A 310 -6.20 11.16 -27.27
CA HIS A 310 -4.73 11.21 -27.22
C HIS A 310 -4.09 10.02 -27.94
N TYR A 311 -4.71 8.84 -27.86
CA TYR A 311 -4.32 7.68 -28.67
C TYR A 311 -4.42 7.99 -30.18
N LEU A 312 -5.50 8.64 -30.63
CA LEU A 312 -5.63 9.06 -32.03
C LEU A 312 -4.55 10.06 -32.43
N TRP A 313 -4.20 11.02 -31.57
CA TRP A 313 -3.12 11.98 -31.82
C TRP A 313 -1.76 11.30 -31.95
N LEU A 314 -1.43 10.37 -31.03
CA LEU A 314 -0.18 9.61 -31.08
C LEU A 314 0.01 8.90 -32.43
N HIS A 315 -1.07 8.28 -32.90
CA HIS A 315 -1.05 7.52 -34.13
C HIS A 315 -1.14 8.38 -35.39
N ALA A 316 -1.80 9.54 -35.33
CA ALA A 316 -1.82 10.51 -36.42
C ALA A 316 -0.51 11.32 -36.51
N GLY A 317 0.25 11.45 -35.43
CA GLY A 317 1.47 12.25 -35.38
C GLY A 317 2.66 11.66 -36.16
N GLY A 318 2.59 10.42 -36.62
CA GLY A 318 3.47 9.91 -37.68
C GLY A 318 4.99 10.02 -37.42
N GLY A 319 5.45 9.74 -36.20
CA GLY A 319 6.87 9.85 -35.83
C GLY A 319 7.30 11.23 -35.33
N MET A 320 6.40 12.22 -35.33
CA MET A 320 6.61 13.52 -34.64
C MET A 320 6.35 13.42 -33.12
N THR A 321 5.88 12.26 -32.66
CA THR A 321 5.71 11.94 -31.23
C THR A 321 7.04 11.62 -30.58
N TYR A 322 7.22 12.03 -29.34
CA TYR A 322 8.41 11.72 -28.56
C TYR A 322 8.04 11.32 -27.12
N GLY A 323 9.04 11.18 -26.25
CA GLY A 323 8.87 10.68 -24.87
C GLY A 323 7.69 11.30 -24.11
N MET A 324 7.45 12.60 -24.31
CA MET A 324 6.36 13.33 -23.68
C MET A 324 4.99 12.70 -24.00
N ASP A 325 4.68 12.45 -25.27
CA ASP A 325 3.36 11.99 -25.70
C ASP A 325 3.03 10.62 -25.11
N PHE A 326 4.01 9.72 -25.05
CA PHE A 326 3.87 8.38 -24.46
C PHE A 326 3.58 8.45 -22.96
N PHE A 327 4.31 9.30 -22.21
CA PHE A 327 4.09 9.46 -20.77
C PHE A 327 2.78 10.18 -20.45
N THR A 328 2.35 11.12 -21.29
CA THR A 328 1.01 11.74 -21.20
C THR A 328 -0.08 10.70 -21.41
N HIS A 329 0.08 9.83 -22.41
CA HIS A 329 -0.86 8.74 -22.65
C HIS A 329 -0.96 7.77 -21.48
N ILE A 330 0.19 7.39 -20.90
CA ILE A 330 0.26 6.60 -19.67
C ILE A 330 -0.44 7.33 -18.51
N ALA A 331 -0.18 8.63 -18.32
CA ALA A 331 -0.79 9.41 -17.25
C ALA A 331 -2.32 9.48 -17.38
N LEU A 332 -2.82 9.68 -18.60
CA LEU A 332 -4.25 9.65 -18.92
C LEU A 332 -4.84 8.26 -18.67
N PHE A 333 -4.14 7.19 -19.03
CA PHE A 333 -4.56 5.81 -18.72
C PHE A 333 -4.72 5.62 -17.22
N TYR A 334 -3.73 6.05 -16.43
CA TYR A 334 -3.84 6.02 -14.97
C TYR A 334 -5.00 6.86 -14.44
N CYS A 335 -5.38 7.96 -15.11
CA CYS A 335 -6.58 8.72 -14.77
C CYS A 335 -7.90 7.98 -15.09
N VAL A 336 -7.90 7.06 -16.05
CA VAL A 336 -9.06 6.19 -16.34
C VAL A 336 -9.26 5.17 -15.22
N ILE A 337 -8.18 4.48 -14.85
CA ILE A 337 -8.25 3.34 -13.92
C ILE A 337 -8.24 3.77 -12.44
N MET A 338 -7.58 4.89 -12.10
CA MET A 338 -7.54 5.36 -10.72
C MET A 338 -8.93 5.87 -10.30
N PRO A 339 -9.47 5.46 -9.15
CA PRO A 339 -10.51 6.21 -8.45
C PRO A 339 -9.92 7.56 -8.04
N LEU A 340 -9.98 8.54 -8.94
CA LEU A 340 -9.54 9.90 -8.66
C LEU A 340 -10.49 10.49 -7.63
N GLY A 341 -10.01 10.57 -6.39
CA GLY A 341 -10.78 11.08 -5.26
C GLY A 341 -11.32 12.48 -5.53
N ASP A 342 -12.50 12.75 -5.00
CA ASP A 342 -13.29 13.94 -5.32
C ASP A 342 -12.83 15.22 -4.59
N HIS A 343 -11.76 15.24 -3.77
CA HIS A 343 -11.49 16.32 -2.79
C HIS A 343 -11.54 17.75 -3.34
N LEU A 344 -11.11 17.98 -4.59
CA LEU A 344 -11.10 19.30 -5.27
C LEU A 344 -12.06 19.35 -6.47
N SER A 345 -12.95 18.37 -6.65
CA SER A 345 -14.00 18.50 -7.66
C SER A 345 -15.02 19.54 -7.23
N VAL A 346 -15.69 20.18 -8.19
CA VAL A 346 -16.78 21.11 -7.91
C VAL A 346 -17.87 20.45 -7.06
N ARG A 347 -18.05 19.11 -7.16
CA ARG A 347 -18.98 18.37 -6.29
C ARG A 347 -18.53 18.30 -4.84
N SER A 348 -17.24 18.19 -4.56
CA SER A 348 -16.70 18.24 -3.18
C SER A 348 -16.74 19.66 -2.61
N ILE A 349 -16.37 20.67 -3.39
CA ILE A 349 -16.43 22.08 -2.99
C ILE A 349 -17.88 22.51 -2.68
N LEU A 350 -18.85 22.00 -3.45
CA LEU A 350 -20.29 22.17 -3.18
C LEU A 350 -20.84 21.24 -2.08
N GLY A 351 -20.00 20.50 -1.36
CA GLY A 351 -20.37 19.64 -0.24
C GLY A 351 -21.12 18.35 -0.61
N ARG A 352 -21.14 17.96 -1.89
CA ARG A 352 -21.93 16.83 -2.44
C ARG A 352 -21.19 15.49 -2.53
N SER A 353 -19.87 15.45 -2.36
CA SER A 353 -19.07 14.22 -2.29
C SER A 353 -17.98 14.32 -1.23
N ALA A 354 -17.98 13.42 -0.25
CA ALA A 354 -16.83 13.22 0.62
C ALA A 354 -15.86 12.24 -0.07
N PRO A 355 -14.54 12.45 0.06
CA PRO A 355 -13.55 11.59 -0.54
C PRO A 355 -13.44 10.27 0.21
N THR A 356 -13.57 9.16 -0.52
CA THR A 356 -13.47 7.82 0.03
C THR A 356 -12.09 7.24 -0.27
N PRO A 357 -11.33 6.77 0.73
CA PRO A 357 -10.17 5.91 0.50
C PRO A 357 -10.60 4.70 -0.35
N SER A 358 -9.79 4.32 -1.33
CA SER A 358 -10.12 3.22 -2.23
C SER A 358 -8.90 2.32 -2.45
N VAL A 359 -9.06 1.01 -2.24
CA VAL A 359 -8.01 0.03 -2.52
C VAL A 359 -7.61 0.01 -3.99
N ALA A 360 -8.57 0.23 -4.90
CA ALA A 360 -8.27 0.43 -6.31
C ALA A 360 -7.34 1.64 -6.55
N ALA A 361 -7.44 2.69 -5.74
CA ALA A 361 -6.56 3.85 -5.82
C ALA A 361 -5.17 3.58 -5.23
N GLY A 362 -5.08 2.76 -4.18
CA GLY A 362 -3.81 2.24 -3.66
C GLY A 362 -3.08 1.35 -4.67
N LEU A 363 -3.77 0.33 -5.20
CA LEU A 363 -3.25 -0.61 -6.20
C LEU A 363 -2.80 0.12 -7.47
N THR A 364 -3.64 1.02 -7.99
CA THR A 364 -3.31 1.80 -9.19
C THR A 364 -2.07 2.67 -8.97
N ARG A 365 -1.95 3.29 -7.78
CA ARG A 365 -0.75 4.06 -7.41
C ARG A 365 0.49 3.16 -7.33
N ARG A 366 0.37 1.95 -6.77
CA ARG A 366 1.47 0.95 -6.75
C ARG A 366 1.88 0.53 -8.15
N MET A 367 0.92 0.33 -9.07
CA MET A 367 1.21 0.05 -10.47
C MET A 367 2.00 1.19 -11.10
N LEU A 368 1.60 2.45 -10.88
CA LEU A 368 2.34 3.61 -11.36
C LEU A 368 3.76 3.68 -10.78
N GLN A 369 3.92 3.42 -9.47
CA GLN A 369 5.23 3.34 -8.81
C GLN A 369 6.14 2.28 -9.43
N LEU A 370 5.61 1.08 -9.69
CA LEU A 370 6.34 0.00 -10.35
C LEU A 370 6.67 0.33 -11.80
N GLN A 371 5.72 0.89 -12.56
CA GLN A 371 5.97 1.29 -13.94
C GLN A 371 7.09 2.34 -14.02
N LEU A 372 7.08 3.35 -13.16
CA LEU A 372 8.17 4.33 -13.09
C LEU A 372 9.50 3.68 -12.71
N ALA A 373 9.49 2.75 -11.74
CA ALA A 373 10.70 2.02 -11.38
C ALA A 373 11.28 1.24 -12.57
N ILE A 374 10.44 0.55 -13.34
CA ILE A 374 10.86 -0.18 -14.55
C ILE A 374 11.40 0.81 -15.59
N VAL A 375 10.70 1.91 -15.85
CA VAL A 375 11.10 2.92 -16.84
C VAL A 375 12.46 3.52 -16.50
N TYR A 376 12.68 3.94 -15.25
CA TYR A 376 13.96 4.52 -14.85
C TYR A 376 15.10 3.51 -14.85
N VAL A 377 14.88 2.31 -14.29
CA VAL A 377 15.93 1.28 -14.23
C VAL A 377 16.30 0.80 -15.63
N SER A 378 15.32 0.55 -16.50
CA SER A 378 15.59 0.15 -17.89
C SER A 378 16.38 1.24 -18.63
N SER A 379 15.98 2.50 -18.52
CA SER A 379 16.70 3.61 -19.14
C SER A 379 18.12 3.76 -18.59
N GLY A 380 18.31 3.62 -17.27
CA GLY A 380 19.63 3.68 -16.64
C GLY A 380 20.55 2.55 -17.09
N LEU A 381 20.03 1.32 -17.20
CA LEU A 381 20.79 0.15 -17.67
C LEU A 381 21.17 0.28 -19.15
N GLU A 382 20.26 0.75 -20.01
CA GLU A 382 20.55 1.01 -21.42
C GLU A 382 21.64 2.08 -21.57
N LYS A 383 21.55 3.18 -20.81
CA LYS A 383 22.59 4.23 -20.79
C LYS A 383 23.92 3.69 -20.27
N ALA A 384 23.92 2.85 -19.24
CA ALA A 384 25.12 2.25 -18.68
C ALA A 384 25.87 1.34 -19.68
N GLN A 385 25.23 0.84 -20.74
CA GLN A 385 25.90 0.09 -21.80
C GLN A 385 26.66 1.00 -22.77
N GLY A 386 26.32 2.29 -22.85
CA GLY A 386 26.94 3.25 -23.75
C GLY A 386 28.21 3.87 -23.17
N ILE A 387 29.36 3.70 -23.84
CA ILE A 387 30.65 4.29 -23.41
C ILE A 387 30.59 5.81 -23.23
N GLN A 388 29.72 6.49 -23.98
CA GLN A 388 29.53 7.95 -23.91
C GLN A 388 29.00 8.43 -22.54
N TRP A 389 28.28 7.57 -21.81
CA TRP A 389 27.81 7.89 -20.46
C TRP A 389 28.92 7.75 -19.41
N TRP A 390 29.95 6.96 -19.69
CA TRP A 390 31.08 6.77 -18.78
C TRP A 390 32.16 7.85 -18.94
N ASN A 391 32.36 8.36 -20.16
CA ASN A 391 33.39 9.36 -20.47
C ASN A 391 32.84 10.81 -20.56
N GLY A 392 31.55 11.04 -20.32
CA GLY A 392 30.93 12.38 -20.30
C GLY A 392 30.45 12.90 -21.65
N GLU A 393 30.77 12.23 -22.76
CA GLU A 393 30.35 12.65 -24.12
C GLU A 393 28.83 12.70 -24.29
N ALA A 394 28.08 11.83 -23.60
CA ALA A 394 26.63 11.85 -23.68
C ALA A 394 26.05 13.20 -23.24
N MET A 395 26.57 13.78 -22.15
CA MET A 395 26.14 15.10 -21.66
C MET A 395 26.58 16.21 -22.60
N TRP A 396 27.85 16.20 -23.03
CA TRP A 396 28.40 17.18 -23.98
C TRP A 396 27.58 17.23 -25.27
N ARG A 397 27.37 16.08 -25.90
CA ARG A 397 26.62 15.97 -27.16
C ARG A 397 25.18 16.42 -26.97
N SER A 398 24.52 15.99 -25.90
CA SER A 398 23.12 16.36 -25.63
C SER A 398 22.91 17.86 -25.53
N LEU A 399 23.84 18.59 -24.89
CA LEU A 399 23.76 20.04 -24.73
C LEU A 399 24.20 20.81 -25.99
N MET A 400 25.10 20.25 -26.79
CA MET A 400 25.60 20.89 -28.02
C MET A 400 24.79 20.56 -29.27
N LEU A 401 23.82 19.63 -29.18
CA LEU A 401 22.89 19.34 -30.28
C LEU A 401 22.09 20.61 -30.62
N PRO A 402 22.08 21.09 -31.88
CA PRO A 402 21.44 22.37 -32.24
C PRO A 402 19.97 22.51 -31.84
N VAL A 403 19.23 21.40 -31.82
CA VAL A 403 17.81 21.38 -31.42
C VAL A 403 17.61 21.55 -29.90
N PHE A 404 18.62 21.24 -29.08
CA PHE A 404 18.56 21.30 -27.62
C PHE A 404 19.45 22.38 -27.00
N ASN A 405 20.29 23.04 -27.78
CA ASN A 405 21.21 24.08 -27.31
C ASN A 405 20.46 25.37 -26.94
N GLN A 406 19.96 25.45 -25.71
CA GLN A 406 19.26 26.64 -25.21
C GLN A 406 20.21 27.78 -24.81
N PHE A 407 21.46 27.45 -24.46
CA PHE A 407 22.49 28.39 -24.03
C PHE A 407 23.86 27.83 -24.41
N ASP A 408 24.83 28.71 -24.67
CA ASP A 408 26.17 28.30 -25.04
C ASP A 408 26.84 27.45 -23.94
N ALA A 409 26.86 26.14 -24.18
CA ALA A 409 27.49 25.14 -23.32
C ALA A 409 28.93 24.80 -23.76
N SER A 410 29.52 25.54 -24.70
CA SER A 410 30.87 25.25 -25.23
C SER A 410 31.95 25.27 -24.15
N TRP A 411 31.76 26.06 -23.09
CA TRP A 411 32.64 26.08 -21.91
C TRP A 411 32.79 24.71 -21.25
N LEU A 412 31.83 23.80 -21.39
CA LEU A 412 31.87 22.45 -20.83
C LEU A 412 33.04 21.63 -21.41
N ALA A 413 33.53 21.96 -22.61
CA ALA A 413 34.73 21.34 -23.18
C ALA A 413 36.00 21.65 -22.38
N GLN A 414 36.02 22.77 -21.64
CA GLN A 414 37.15 23.17 -20.79
C GLN A 414 37.10 22.46 -19.43
N VAL A 415 35.94 21.93 -19.03
CA VAL A 415 35.73 21.22 -17.76
C VAL A 415 35.02 19.87 -17.98
N PRO A 416 35.63 18.95 -18.75
CA PRO A 416 34.98 17.68 -19.15
C PRO A 416 34.63 16.78 -17.96
N TRP A 417 35.35 16.91 -16.84
CA TRP A 417 35.03 16.19 -15.60
C TRP A 417 33.62 16.52 -15.08
N LEU A 418 33.10 17.73 -15.32
CA LEU A 418 31.75 18.12 -14.92
C LEU A 418 30.70 17.36 -15.76
N ALA A 419 30.95 17.19 -17.06
CA ALA A 419 30.12 16.39 -17.95
C ALA A 419 30.12 14.91 -17.50
N MET A 420 31.28 14.36 -17.16
CA MET A 420 31.43 13.00 -16.63
C MET A 420 30.64 12.80 -15.33
N VAL A 421 30.85 13.66 -14.34
CA VAL A 421 30.13 13.59 -13.04
C VAL A 421 28.63 13.71 -13.24
N SER A 422 28.18 14.57 -14.16
CA SER A 422 26.76 14.70 -14.49
C SER A 422 26.18 13.42 -15.10
N CYS A 423 26.89 12.78 -16.04
CA CYS A 423 26.48 11.49 -16.59
C CYS A 423 26.42 10.40 -15.51
N TRP A 424 27.43 10.31 -14.64
CA TRP A 424 27.43 9.35 -13.54
C TRP A 424 26.30 9.61 -12.54
N GLY A 425 25.97 10.89 -12.31
CA GLY A 425 24.82 11.29 -11.53
C GLY A 425 23.50 10.77 -12.13
N VAL A 426 23.31 10.93 -13.45
CA VAL A 426 22.14 10.39 -14.16
C VAL A 426 22.09 8.86 -14.05
N LEU A 427 23.22 8.17 -14.29
CA LEU A 427 23.29 6.70 -14.17
C LEU A 427 22.93 6.23 -12.75
N LEU A 428 23.46 6.90 -11.72
CA LEU A 428 23.18 6.59 -10.32
C LEU A 428 21.71 6.80 -9.98
N VAL A 429 21.13 7.93 -10.42
CA VAL A 429 19.73 8.27 -10.16
C VAL A 429 18.79 7.30 -10.85
N GLU A 430 19.00 7.02 -12.15
CA GLU A 430 18.10 6.16 -12.94
C GLU A 430 18.22 4.67 -12.57
N THR A 431 19.45 4.15 -12.51
CA THR A 431 19.70 2.73 -12.17
C THR A 431 19.37 2.46 -10.69
N GLY A 432 19.69 3.42 -9.81
CA GLY A 432 19.39 3.33 -8.38
C GLY A 432 17.93 3.61 -8.03
N TYR A 433 17.13 4.15 -8.95
CA TYR A 433 15.75 4.57 -8.69
C TYR A 433 14.92 3.44 -8.07
N GLY A 434 14.94 2.26 -8.70
CA GLY A 434 14.15 1.10 -8.29
C GLY A 434 14.50 0.55 -6.92
N LEU A 435 15.64 0.92 -6.32
CA LEU A 435 16.03 0.55 -4.96
C LEU A 435 15.80 1.71 -3.98
N PHE A 436 16.34 2.89 -4.29
CA PHE A 436 16.38 4.01 -3.36
C PHE A 436 15.03 4.70 -3.17
N ILE A 437 14.11 4.63 -4.14
CA ILE A 437 12.78 5.25 -4.01
C ILE A 437 11.90 4.50 -3.01
N TRP A 438 12.13 3.20 -2.81
CA TRP A 438 11.33 2.37 -1.91
C TRP A 438 11.73 2.51 -0.44
N TRP A 439 12.98 2.86 -0.15
CA TRP A 439 13.46 3.04 1.21
C TRP A 439 13.04 4.42 1.77
N PRO A 440 12.27 4.48 2.88
CA PRO A 440 11.75 5.74 3.45
C PRO A 440 12.78 6.85 3.72
N ARG A 441 14.03 6.50 4.06
CA ARG A 441 15.10 7.47 4.35
C ARG A 441 15.68 8.11 3.09
N THR A 442 15.81 7.35 2.01
CA THR A 442 16.40 7.82 0.76
C THR A 442 15.35 8.33 -0.22
N ARG A 443 14.09 7.90 -0.09
CA ARG A 443 12.96 8.32 -0.94
C ARG A 443 12.87 9.83 -1.17
N PRO A 444 12.86 10.71 -0.16
CA PRO A 444 12.73 12.15 -0.40
C PRO A 444 13.93 12.72 -1.19
N VAL A 445 15.15 12.20 -0.94
CA VAL A 445 16.36 12.61 -1.68
C VAL A 445 16.30 12.11 -3.12
N CYS A 446 15.94 10.84 -3.32
CA CYS A 446 15.80 10.23 -4.64
C CYS A 446 14.75 10.99 -5.48
N LEU A 447 13.59 11.29 -4.89
CA LEU A 447 12.54 12.07 -5.55
C LEU A 447 13.02 13.49 -5.90
N ALA A 448 13.74 14.16 -4.99
CA ALA A 448 14.29 15.49 -5.24
C ALA A 448 15.33 15.49 -6.38
N LEU A 449 16.20 14.47 -6.44
CA LEU A 449 17.18 14.31 -7.52
C LEU A 449 16.50 14.08 -8.87
N VAL A 450 15.46 13.25 -8.92
CA VAL A 450 14.70 12.98 -10.15
C VAL A 450 13.95 14.22 -10.62
N VAL A 451 13.28 14.92 -9.71
CA VAL A 451 12.62 16.19 -10.02
C VAL A 451 13.63 17.23 -10.50
N GLY A 452 14.78 17.35 -9.83
CA GLY A 452 15.86 18.26 -10.21
C GLY A 452 16.46 17.93 -11.57
N MET A 453 16.62 16.64 -11.89
CA MET A 453 17.09 16.17 -13.20
C MET A 453 16.08 16.49 -14.31
N HIS A 454 14.79 16.24 -14.12
CA HIS A 454 13.78 16.57 -15.13
C HIS A 454 13.58 18.08 -15.29
N PHE A 455 13.74 18.84 -14.21
CA PHE A 455 13.77 20.29 -14.25
C PHE A 455 14.99 20.81 -15.01
N SER A 456 16.18 20.24 -14.77
CA SER A 456 17.39 20.63 -15.49
C SER A 456 17.29 20.31 -16.97
N ILE A 457 16.69 19.18 -17.37
CA ILE A 457 16.39 18.87 -18.78
C ILE A 457 15.50 19.94 -19.42
N GLY A 458 14.45 20.40 -18.72
CA GLY A 458 13.61 21.50 -19.20
C GLY A 458 14.40 22.79 -19.38
N LEU A 459 15.20 23.15 -18.38
CA LEU A 459 16.01 24.36 -18.38
C LEU A 459 17.12 24.33 -19.44
N THR A 460 17.82 23.21 -19.58
CA THR A 460 19.04 23.15 -20.36
C THR A 460 18.83 22.68 -21.80
N MET A 461 17.86 21.79 -22.02
CA MET A 461 17.56 21.22 -23.33
C MET A 461 16.26 21.78 -23.93
N GLY A 462 15.53 22.63 -23.20
CA GLY A 462 14.26 23.22 -23.65
C GLY A 462 13.08 22.24 -23.66
N MET A 463 13.28 21.00 -23.18
CA MET A 463 12.26 19.95 -23.19
C MET A 463 11.27 20.08 -22.01
N TRP A 464 10.65 21.26 -21.87
CA TRP A 464 9.77 21.60 -20.75
C TRP A 464 8.59 20.66 -20.60
N LEU A 465 7.94 20.27 -21.70
CA LEU A 465 6.78 19.37 -21.66
C LEU A 465 7.19 17.97 -21.18
N PHE A 466 8.31 17.44 -21.65
CA PHE A 466 8.84 16.15 -21.19
C PHE A 466 9.23 16.17 -19.71
N GLY A 467 10.00 17.17 -19.29
CA GLY A 467 10.37 17.30 -17.88
C GLY A 467 9.14 17.44 -16.96
N SER A 468 8.15 18.23 -17.39
CA SER A 468 6.94 18.47 -16.62
C SER A 468 6.10 17.21 -16.42
N ILE A 469 5.84 16.42 -17.47
CA ILE A 469 5.05 15.18 -17.32
C ILE A 469 5.78 14.16 -16.42
N MET A 470 7.10 14.05 -16.54
CA MET A 470 7.89 13.17 -15.67
C MET A 470 7.85 13.63 -14.20
N ILE A 471 7.91 14.93 -13.94
CA ILE A 471 7.72 15.48 -12.59
C ILE A 471 6.32 15.17 -12.06
N ILE A 472 5.28 15.38 -12.86
CA ILE A 472 3.88 15.10 -12.49
C ILE A 472 3.70 13.62 -12.12
N LEU A 473 4.24 12.71 -12.94
CA LEU A 473 4.17 11.26 -12.68
C LEU A 473 4.89 10.88 -11.39
N ASN A 474 6.10 11.40 -11.15
CA ASN A 474 6.87 11.11 -9.94
C ASN A 474 6.22 11.66 -8.67
N LEU A 475 5.73 12.91 -8.71
CA LEU A 475 5.02 13.52 -7.59
C LEU A 475 3.68 12.82 -7.33
N GLY A 476 2.96 12.42 -8.39
CA GLY A 476 1.74 11.62 -8.28
C GLY A 476 1.99 10.25 -7.66
N ALA A 477 3.10 9.60 -8.02
CA ALA A 477 3.47 8.29 -7.52
C ALA A 477 4.00 8.33 -6.08
N PHE A 478 4.93 9.22 -5.74
CA PHE A 478 5.70 9.18 -4.49
C PHE A 478 5.61 10.43 -3.61
N GLY A 479 5.02 11.54 -4.08
CA GLY A 479 5.03 12.83 -3.37
C GLY A 479 4.42 12.79 -1.96
N LEU A 480 3.33 12.06 -1.78
CA LEU A 480 2.70 11.90 -0.46
C LEU A 480 3.56 11.07 0.50
N ASP A 481 4.20 10.02 0.00
CA ASP A 481 5.04 9.17 0.83
C ASP A 481 6.31 9.92 1.23
N ALA A 482 6.91 10.67 0.29
CA ALA A 482 8.09 11.49 0.53
C ALA A 482 7.83 12.63 1.54
N THR A 483 6.67 13.30 1.47
CA THR A 483 6.31 14.34 2.45
C THR A 483 6.10 13.78 3.86
N ARG A 484 5.47 12.60 3.97
CA ARG A 484 5.34 11.87 5.25
C ARG A 484 6.70 11.47 5.81
N ASP A 485 7.58 10.94 4.97
CA ASP A 485 8.93 10.54 5.40
C ASP A 485 9.77 11.76 5.82
N LEU A 486 9.67 12.88 5.10
CA LEU A 486 10.37 14.11 5.45
C LEU A 486 9.90 14.67 6.80
N ALA A 487 8.60 14.61 7.09
CA ALA A 487 8.06 14.99 8.40
C ALA A 487 8.65 14.11 9.52
N ARG A 488 8.68 12.78 9.34
CA ARG A 488 9.29 11.84 10.29
C ARG A 488 10.78 12.11 10.51
N ILE A 489 11.53 12.40 9.45
CA ILE A 489 12.96 12.74 9.53
C ILE A 489 13.16 14.05 10.31
N ARG A 490 12.32 15.07 10.05
CA ARG A 490 12.36 16.35 10.75
C ARG A 490 12.09 16.20 12.24
N GLU A 491 11.07 15.42 12.62
CA GLU A 491 10.74 15.10 14.02
C GLU A 491 11.87 14.31 14.71
N ALA A 492 12.48 13.35 14.02
CA ALA A 492 13.62 12.60 14.54
C ALA A 492 14.86 13.48 14.76
N LEU A 493 15.09 14.47 13.88
CA LEU A 493 16.19 15.42 14.02
C LEU A 493 15.92 16.43 15.14
N SER A 494 14.72 17.02 15.21
CA SER A 494 14.37 17.99 16.27
C SER A 494 14.48 17.36 17.66
N SER A 495 14.00 16.12 17.83
CA SER A 495 14.08 15.39 19.11
C SER A 495 15.51 14.99 19.52
N ARG A 496 16.46 14.89 18.57
CA ARG A 496 17.88 14.70 18.86
C ARG A 496 18.55 16.00 19.28
N TRP A 497 18.20 17.12 18.65
CA TRP A 497 18.69 18.45 19.01
C TRP A 497 18.20 18.89 20.40
N THR A 498 16.93 18.68 20.73
CA THR A 498 16.39 18.99 22.07
C THR A 498 17.01 18.13 23.17
N ARG A 499 17.27 16.84 22.91
CA ARG A 499 17.99 15.96 23.84
C ARG A 499 19.43 16.41 24.09
N ARG A 500 20.15 16.84 23.05
CA ARG A 500 21.50 17.41 23.19
C ARG A 500 21.52 18.71 23.99
N LEU A 501 20.54 19.59 23.76
CA LEU A 501 20.41 20.86 24.51
C LEU A 501 20.04 20.64 25.98
N ARG A 502 19.15 19.67 26.28
CA ARG A 502 18.85 19.28 27.67
C ARG A 502 20.06 18.66 28.37
N TRP A 503 20.86 17.86 27.66
CA TRP A 503 22.07 17.27 28.23
C TRP A 503 23.11 18.35 28.55
N SER A 504 23.34 19.31 27.65
CA SER A 504 24.27 20.43 27.92
C SER A 504 23.81 21.35 29.05
N HIS A 505 22.50 21.60 29.19
CA HIS A 505 21.96 22.36 30.33
C HIS A 505 22.04 21.57 31.64
N GLY A 506 21.87 20.25 31.60
CA GLY A 506 22.05 19.36 32.76
C GLY A 506 23.49 19.28 33.23
N GLU A 507 24.46 19.21 32.32
CA GLU A 507 25.90 19.29 32.66
C GLU A 507 26.28 20.66 33.24
N LEU A 508 25.77 21.76 32.67
CA LEU A 508 26.00 23.10 33.19
C LEU A 508 25.41 23.28 34.60
N ALA A 509 24.19 22.80 34.85
CA ALA A 509 23.56 22.82 36.17
C ALA A 509 24.30 21.92 37.17
N GLY A 510 24.77 20.74 36.74
CA GLY A 510 25.61 19.85 37.54
C GLY A 510 26.93 20.50 37.95
N LEU A 511 27.62 21.16 37.01
CA LEU A 511 28.86 21.90 37.26
C LEU A 511 28.66 23.12 38.17
N GLN A 512 27.54 23.83 38.05
CA GLN A 512 27.18 24.93 38.95
C GLN A 512 26.87 24.45 40.37
N SER A 513 26.16 23.32 40.52
CA SER A 513 25.90 22.71 41.83
C SER A 513 27.17 22.18 42.49
N ALA A 514 28.09 21.58 41.72
CA ALA A 514 29.37 21.10 42.21
C ALA A 514 30.26 22.26 42.67
N ARG A 515 30.22 23.41 41.96
CA ARG A 515 30.89 24.63 42.39
C ARG A 515 30.29 25.23 43.66
N SER A 516 28.97 25.23 43.83
CA SER A 516 28.35 25.76 45.05
C SER A 516 28.58 24.88 46.28
N VAL A 517 28.73 23.56 46.10
CA VAL A 517 29.07 22.62 47.19
C VAL A 517 30.55 22.72 47.59
N ALA A 518 31.44 22.99 46.63
CA ALA A 518 32.87 23.19 46.90
C ALA A 518 33.22 24.55 47.51
N SER A 519 32.31 25.53 47.48
CA SER A 519 32.52 26.90 47.98
C SER A 519 31.88 27.19 49.34
N ASN A 520 31.32 26.20 50.03
CA ASN A 520 30.79 26.37 51.37
C ASN A 520 31.83 25.81 52.39
N PRO A 521 32.57 26.66 53.11
CA PRO A 521 33.64 26.25 54.02
C PRO A 521 33.15 25.49 55.25
#